data_AF-A0A673CVU5-F1
#
_entry.id   AF-A0A673CVU5-F1
#
_cell.length_a   1.000
_cell.length_b   1.000
_cell.length_c   1.000
_cell.angle_alpha   90.00
_cell.angle_beta   90.00
_cell.angle_gamma   90.00
#
_symmetry.space_group_name_H-M   'P 1'
#
loop_
_entity.id
_entity.type
_entity.pdbx_description
1 polymer ?
#
loop_
_entity_poly.entity_id
_entity_poly.type
_entity_poly.pdbx_seq_one_letter_code
_entity_poly.pdbx_strand_id
1 'polypeptide(L)'
;MVSFYLGCSFGFESRLKKAGVPVRNLEQGKNISMYRTTVPCVQAGVFSCPLVVTMRPVPTDKLDAAVEVTHLNPLAHGAPIHIGDPGTQSKLDKYLNSVTHIQDMNVYLCVFLALLGIQDLCKPDYGEAVEQQPGDVPVFWALFISTLTIFISFPEPSLAFSHSPGCIMDPSSIILNPELTPLSFLVSDNPLFYSLASRRTVEKIRQLETIIGEDPGERGIRALFIQDELLRSCLALSHSSSVAITTGFPTHYMHNPPDETDGPPGAIAMANMLLSMGKQVTLVTDRRAVEMNQAIIDEAVREGVLTDTIPLVTFENNSPDSALKFLCHNGDINKPRYDHLVAIERSGRATDGNYYNMREINIKHLVDPIDDLFIAAKDIPGIITTGIGDGGNELGMGKVKDRVKSLMPKGDVIACDVPADFAITAGVSNWGGYAVACGLYLLLTCPSHQRYLKKGLGLNRAVPQDQLQKWRAGLPSVDKEESILSTLVRFGIRSGKTGHLAMEVDGLTFHPTHSGIITRLLEATLD
;
A
#
# COMPACT_ATOMS: atom_id res chain seq x y z
N MET A 1 -4.06 -8.78 -23.20
CA MET A 1 -4.79 -9.56 -22.17
C MET A 1 -6.19 -9.82 -22.69
N VAL A 2 -6.68 -11.06 -22.64
CA VAL A 2 -8.07 -11.40 -22.95
C VAL A 2 -8.76 -11.69 -21.62
N SER A 3 -9.80 -10.92 -21.30
CA SER A 3 -10.51 -11.05 -20.03
C SER A 3 -11.78 -11.88 -20.24
N PHE A 4 -11.88 -13.00 -19.52
CA PHE A 4 -13.10 -13.79 -19.44
C PHE A 4 -13.84 -13.41 -18.16
N TYR A 5 -14.97 -12.72 -18.29
CA TYR A 5 -15.87 -12.51 -17.16
C TYR A 5 -16.72 -13.77 -16.98
N LEU A 6 -16.26 -14.64 -16.09
CA LEU A 6 -16.89 -15.92 -15.80
C LEU A 6 -17.66 -15.78 -14.49
N GLY A 7 -18.98 -15.67 -14.58
CA GLY A 7 -19.81 -15.50 -13.41
C GLY A 7 -21.28 -15.73 -13.71
N CYS A 8 -21.98 -16.25 -12.71
CA CYS A 8 -23.43 -16.26 -12.65
C CYS A 8 -23.84 -15.35 -11.49
N SER A 9 -23.79 -14.04 -11.70
CA SER A 9 -24.23 -13.07 -10.70
C SER A 9 -25.70 -12.72 -10.93
N PHE A 10 -26.49 -12.78 -9.86
CA PHE A 10 -27.89 -12.38 -9.75
C PHE A 10 -28.93 -13.41 -10.20
N GLY A 11 -29.14 -14.45 -9.39
CA GLY A 11 -30.43 -15.15 -9.43
C GLY A 11 -30.49 -16.47 -8.69
N PHE A 12 -29.42 -17.26 -8.68
CA PHE A 12 -29.47 -18.65 -8.22
C PHE A 12 -29.96 -18.79 -6.76
N GLU A 13 -29.25 -18.18 -5.81
CA GLU A 13 -29.62 -18.27 -4.38
C GLU A 13 -30.92 -17.51 -4.07
N SER A 14 -31.21 -16.45 -4.81
CA SER A 14 -32.48 -15.71 -4.69
C SER A 14 -33.67 -16.57 -5.14
N ARG A 15 -33.52 -17.35 -6.21
CA ARG A 15 -34.56 -18.26 -6.72
C ARG A 15 -34.82 -19.41 -5.73
N LEU A 16 -33.77 -20.01 -5.17
CA LEU A 16 -33.90 -21.01 -4.11
C LEU A 16 -34.67 -20.45 -2.91
N LYS A 17 -34.27 -19.27 -2.41
CA LYS A 17 -34.98 -18.61 -1.30
C LYS A 17 -36.45 -18.29 -1.64
N LYS A 18 -36.73 -17.78 -2.84
CA LYS A 18 -38.11 -17.49 -3.29
C LYS A 18 -38.98 -18.74 -3.40
N ALA A 19 -38.39 -19.89 -3.72
CA ALA A 19 -39.04 -21.19 -3.74
C ALA A 19 -39.18 -21.84 -2.35
N GLY A 20 -38.73 -21.15 -1.29
CA GLY A 20 -38.72 -21.70 0.07
C GLY A 20 -37.68 -22.80 0.28
N VAL A 21 -36.66 -22.89 -0.57
CA VAL A 21 -35.52 -23.79 -0.39
C VAL A 21 -34.48 -23.06 0.47
N PRO A 22 -34.12 -23.58 1.66
CA PRO A 22 -33.12 -22.95 2.52
C PRO A 22 -31.75 -22.94 1.84
N VAL A 23 -30.97 -21.89 2.11
CA VAL A 23 -29.62 -21.73 1.56
C VAL A 23 -28.65 -21.71 2.73
N ARG A 24 -28.27 -22.92 3.18
CA ARG A 24 -27.57 -23.17 4.45
C ARG A 24 -26.26 -22.39 4.60
N ASN A 25 -25.49 -22.23 3.53
CA ASN A 25 -24.24 -21.45 3.56
C ASN A 25 -24.50 -19.98 3.92
N LEU A 26 -25.57 -19.37 3.37
CA LEU A 26 -25.94 -18.00 3.70
C LEU A 26 -26.50 -17.87 5.12
N GLU A 27 -27.28 -18.86 5.58
CA GLU A 27 -27.78 -18.91 6.97
C GLU A 27 -26.64 -18.97 7.99
N GLN A 28 -25.55 -19.67 7.63
CA GLN A 28 -24.37 -19.84 8.49
C GLN A 28 -23.30 -18.75 8.29
N GLY A 29 -23.50 -17.80 7.37
CA GLY A 29 -22.51 -16.77 7.04
C GLY A 29 -21.21 -17.33 6.44
N LYS A 30 -21.26 -18.52 5.84
CA LYS A 30 -20.11 -19.24 5.28
C LYS A 30 -20.06 -19.12 3.76
N ASN A 31 -18.84 -19.14 3.21
CA ASN A 31 -18.65 -19.36 1.78
C ASN A 31 -19.15 -20.76 1.38
N ILE A 32 -19.64 -20.92 0.15
CA ILE A 32 -20.23 -22.18 -0.32
C ILE A 32 -19.17 -23.30 -0.40
N SER A 33 -19.53 -24.53 0.00
CA SER A 33 -18.67 -25.71 -0.17
C SER A 33 -18.44 -26.01 -1.66
N MET A 34 -17.18 -26.15 -2.08
CA MET A 34 -16.80 -26.52 -3.44
C MET A 34 -15.88 -27.73 -3.44
N TYR A 35 -16.11 -28.67 -4.37
CA TYR A 35 -15.35 -29.92 -4.46
C TYR A 35 -14.84 -30.16 -5.89
N ARG A 36 -13.62 -30.64 -5.99
CA ARG A 36 -13.03 -31.20 -7.19
C ARG A 36 -13.55 -32.62 -7.36
N THR A 37 -14.12 -32.92 -8.52
CA THR A 37 -14.67 -34.26 -8.82
C THR A 37 -13.68 -35.10 -9.62
N THR A 38 -13.96 -36.39 -9.76
CA THR A 38 -13.24 -37.28 -10.70
C THR A 38 -13.76 -37.20 -12.14
N VAL A 39 -14.80 -36.39 -12.39
CA VAL A 39 -15.44 -36.26 -13.71
C VAL A 39 -14.61 -35.30 -14.56
N PRO A 40 -14.05 -35.71 -15.71
CA PRO A 40 -13.27 -34.82 -16.56
C PRO A 40 -14.19 -33.87 -17.35
N CYS A 41 -13.79 -32.60 -17.47
CA CYS A 41 -14.39 -31.68 -18.43
C CYS A 41 -14.00 -32.06 -19.87
N VAL A 42 -14.81 -31.66 -20.85
CA VAL A 42 -14.47 -31.82 -22.28
C VAL A 42 -13.21 -31.02 -22.58
N GLN A 43 -12.20 -31.69 -23.13
CA GLN A 43 -10.93 -31.07 -23.48
C GLN A 43 -11.10 -30.03 -24.61
N ALA A 44 -10.45 -28.88 -24.46
CA ALA A 44 -10.42 -27.82 -25.47
C ALA A 44 -8.98 -27.34 -25.70
N GLY A 45 -8.38 -27.74 -26.83
CA GLY A 45 -6.97 -27.47 -27.12
C GLY A 45 -6.05 -28.09 -26.07
N VAL A 46 -5.20 -27.27 -25.45
CA VAL A 46 -4.30 -27.68 -24.35
C VAL A 46 -5.00 -27.76 -23.00
N PHE A 47 -6.24 -27.29 -22.87
CA PHE A 47 -6.92 -27.21 -21.58
C PHE A 47 -7.70 -28.49 -21.27
N SER A 48 -7.37 -29.12 -20.15
CA SER A 48 -8.19 -30.15 -19.51
C SER A 48 -8.22 -29.97 -17.99
N CYS A 49 -9.33 -30.33 -17.35
CA CYS A 49 -9.46 -30.25 -15.90
C CYS A 49 -10.56 -31.19 -15.38
N PRO A 50 -10.51 -31.58 -14.11
CA PRO A 50 -11.69 -32.12 -13.44
C PRO A 50 -12.77 -31.06 -13.31
N LEU A 51 -14.03 -31.50 -13.35
CA LEU A 51 -15.19 -30.68 -13.04
C LEU A 51 -15.17 -30.31 -11.55
N VAL A 52 -15.41 -29.03 -11.25
CA VAL A 52 -15.60 -28.54 -9.89
C VAL A 52 -17.09 -28.29 -9.68
N VAL A 53 -17.60 -28.66 -8.51
CA VAL A 53 -19.01 -28.53 -8.14
C VAL A 53 -19.16 -27.71 -6.87
N THR A 54 -20.29 -27.00 -6.74
CA THR A 54 -20.78 -26.53 -5.44
C THR A 54 -21.74 -27.55 -4.85
N MET A 55 -21.74 -27.71 -3.53
CA MET A 55 -22.71 -28.54 -2.83
C MET A 55 -23.58 -27.68 -1.91
N ARG A 56 -24.90 -27.91 -1.93
CA ARG A 56 -25.83 -27.35 -0.94
C ARG A 56 -26.65 -28.47 -0.30
N PRO A 57 -26.82 -28.47 1.03
CA PRO A 57 -27.78 -29.33 1.70
C PRO A 57 -29.20 -28.82 1.41
N VAL A 58 -30.05 -29.69 0.88
CA VAL A 58 -31.45 -29.36 0.52
C VAL A 58 -32.40 -30.33 1.23
N PRO A 59 -33.42 -29.85 1.96
CA PRO A 59 -34.42 -30.73 2.57
C PRO A 59 -35.05 -31.67 1.56
N THR A 60 -35.26 -32.93 1.94
CA THR A 60 -35.77 -33.97 1.04
C THR A 60 -37.09 -33.58 0.35
N ASP A 61 -37.99 -32.88 1.06
CA ASP A 61 -39.28 -32.39 0.56
C ASP A 61 -39.18 -31.16 -0.38
N LYS A 62 -37.97 -30.60 -0.52
CA LYS A 62 -37.68 -29.41 -1.33
C LYS A 62 -36.81 -29.70 -2.56
N LEU A 63 -36.46 -30.96 -2.81
CA LEU A 63 -35.62 -31.35 -3.95
C LEU A 63 -36.25 -31.02 -5.31
N ASP A 64 -37.54 -31.30 -5.50
CA ASP A 64 -38.27 -30.97 -6.74
C ASP A 64 -38.22 -29.47 -7.01
N ALA A 65 -38.55 -28.66 -6.00
CA ALA A 65 -38.51 -27.20 -6.11
C ALA A 65 -37.10 -26.68 -6.43
N ALA A 66 -36.06 -27.27 -5.83
CA ALA A 66 -34.68 -26.89 -6.09
C ALA A 66 -34.27 -27.19 -7.54
N VAL A 67 -34.65 -28.34 -8.10
CA VAL A 67 -34.41 -28.68 -9.51
C VAL A 67 -35.20 -27.74 -10.43
N GLU A 68 -36.49 -27.57 -10.17
CA GLU A 68 -37.40 -26.78 -11.01
C GLU A 68 -36.94 -25.32 -11.13
N VAL A 69 -36.52 -24.68 -10.04
CA VAL A 69 -36.12 -23.26 -10.12
C VAL A 69 -34.71 -23.03 -10.65
N THR A 70 -33.89 -24.08 -10.74
CA THR A 70 -32.48 -24.00 -11.18
C THR A 70 -32.26 -24.47 -12.62
N HIS A 71 -33.11 -25.37 -13.16
CA HIS A 71 -32.90 -25.93 -14.51
C HIS A 71 -33.09 -24.93 -15.67
N LEU A 72 -33.99 -23.95 -15.55
CA LEU A 72 -34.30 -22.95 -16.60
C LEU A 72 -33.26 -21.82 -16.71
N ASN A 73 -31.99 -22.07 -16.39
CA ASN A 73 -30.96 -21.04 -16.39
C ASN A 73 -29.71 -21.47 -17.19
N PRO A 74 -29.80 -21.48 -18.54
CA PRO A 74 -28.72 -21.97 -19.41
C PRO A 74 -27.45 -21.10 -19.36
N LEU A 75 -27.53 -19.87 -18.87
CA LEU A 75 -26.39 -18.94 -18.71
C LEU A 75 -25.76 -18.99 -17.30
N ALA A 76 -26.10 -19.99 -16.48
CA ALA A 76 -25.76 -20.10 -15.06
C ALA A 76 -25.35 -21.54 -14.67
N HIS A 77 -25.45 -21.90 -13.38
CA HIS A 77 -25.25 -23.26 -12.86
C HIS A 77 -26.07 -24.35 -13.56
N GLY A 78 -27.21 -23.97 -14.17
CA GLY A 78 -28.15 -24.91 -14.76
C GLY A 78 -28.79 -25.85 -13.73
N ALA A 79 -29.32 -26.98 -14.22
CA ALA A 79 -29.86 -28.04 -13.38
C ALA A 79 -28.77 -28.62 -12.47
N PRO A 80 -29.13 -29.22 -11.31
CA PRO A 80 -28.18 -29.99 -10.53
C PRO A 80 -27.56 -31.08 -11.40
N ILE A 81 -26.28 -31.35 -11.21
CA ILE A 81 -25.59 -32.44 -11.89
C ILE A 81 -25.59 -33.73 -11.05
N HIS A 82 -25.82 -33.62 -9.74
CA HIS A 82 -25.94 -34.77 -8.84
C HIS A 82 -26.85 -34.49 -7.65
N ILE A 83 -27.66 -35.46 -7.23
CA ILE A 83 -28.44 -35.43 -5.98
C ILE A 83 -28.17 -36.70 -5.18
N GLY A 84 -27.79 -36.54 -3.92
CA GLY A 84 -27.54 -37.63 -2.97
C GLY A 84 -26.05 -37.90 -2.76
N ASP A 85 -25.75 -39.09 -2.22
CA ASP A 85 -24.39 -39.47 -1.85
C ASP A 85 -23.46 -39.42 -3.08
N PRO A 86 -22.37 -38.62 -3.06
CA PRO A 86 -21.44 -38.48 -4.18
C PRO A 86 -20.62 -39.74 -4.50
N GLY A 87 -20.58 -40.72 -3.59
CA GLY A 87 -19.98 -42.04 -3.77
C GLY A 87 -20.93 -43.08 -4.37
N THR A 88 -22.17 -42.69 -4.70
CA THR A 88 -23.18 -43.57 -5.31
C THR A 88 -23.76 -42.95 -6.58
N GLN A 89 -24.48 -43.75 -7.37
CA GLN A 89 -25.14 -43.28 -8.59
C GLN A 89 -26.23 -42.24 -8.27
N SER A 90 -26.33 -41.20 -9.09
CA SER A 90 -27.22 -40.07 -8.83
C SER A 90 -28.69 -40.46 -8.77
N LYS A 91 -29.47 -39.83 -7.89
CA LYS A 91 -30.94 -39.99 -7.85
C LYS A 91 -31.67 -39.03 -8.78
N LEU A 92 -30.94 -38.22 -9.55
CA LEU A 92 -31.49 -37.12 -10.35
C LEU A 92 -32.51 -37.59 -11.41
N ASP A 93 -32.35 -38.77 -12.00
CA ASP A 93 -33.27 -39.33 -13.01
C ASP A 93 -34.71 -39.45 -12.50
N LYS A 94 -34.91 -39.63 -11.19
CA LYS A 94 -36.24 -39.66 -10.56
C LYS A 94 -36.94 -38.29 -10.62
N TYR A 95 -36.16 -37.21 -10.54
CA TYR A 95 -36.63 -35.83 -10.43
C TYR A 95 -36.72 -35.13 -11.79
N LEU A 96 -36.04 -35.63 -12.82
CA LEU A 96 -36.12 -35.09 -14.18
C LEU A 96 -37.36 -35.60 -14.94
N ASN A 97 -37.83 -36.82 -14.65
CA ASN A 97 -39.03 -37.40 -15.28
C ASN A 97 -40.35 -36.68 -14.93
N SER A 98 -40.36 -35.84 -13.89
CA SER A 98 -41.49 -34.96 -13.56
C SER A 98 -41.47 -33.63 -14.33
N VAL A 99 -40.39 -33.31 -15.05
CA VAL A 99 -40.21 -32.05 -15.79
C VAL A 99 -40.39 -32.32 -17.30
N THR A 100 -41.58 -32.03 -17.80
CA THR A 100 -42.10 -32.49 -19.12
C THR A 100 -41.45 -31.90 -20.39
N HIS A 101 -40.31 -31.21 -20.31
CA HIS A 101 -39.73 -30.50 -21.47
C HIS A 101 -38.21 -30.64 -21.72
N ILE A 102 -37.55 -31.67 -21.17
CA ILE A 102 -36.11 -31.88 -21.38
C ILE A 102 -35.90 -33.00 -22.42
N GLN A 103 -36.19 -32.73 -23.70
CA GLN A 103 -35.96 -33.70 -24.80
C GLN A 103 -34.79 -33.35 -25.73
N ASP A 104 -34.26 -32.12 -25.69
CA ASP A 104 -33.28 -31.65 -26.67
C ASP A 104 -31.90 -31.34 -26.06
N MET A 105 -31.22 -32.26 -25.36
CA MET A 105 -29.78 -32.06 -25.03
C MET A 105 -28.97 -33.36 -24.83
N ASN A 106 -28.43 -33.90 -25.93
CA ASN A 106 -27.49 -35.05 -25.93
C ASN A 106 -26.16 -34.81 -25.18
N VAL A 107 -25.86 -33.58 -24.73
CA VAL A 107 -24.63 -33.24 -23.99
C VAL A 107 -24.80 -33.41 -22.47
N TYR A 108 -26.04 -33.38 -21.95
CA TYR A 108 -26.30 -33.43 -20.50
C TYR A 108 -26.39 -34.86 -19.94
N LEU A 109 -26.76 -35.83 -20.78
CA LEU A 109 -27.01 -37.22 -20.36
C LEU A 109 -25.78 -37.95 -19.80
N CYS A 110 -24.55 -37.58 -20.24
CA CYS A 110 -23.32 -38.23 -19.79
C CYS A 110 -22.89 -37.86 -18.35
N VAL A 111 -23.33 -36.71 -17.82
CA VAL A 111 -22.92 -36.25 -16.48
C VAL A 111 -23.80 -36.85 -15.38
N PHE A 112 -25.06 -37.15 -15.68
CA PHE A 112 -26.07 -37.55 -14.69
C PHE A 112 -25.85 -38.93 -14.05
N LEU A 113 -25.01 -39.78 -14.65
CA LEU A 113 -24.72 -41.12 -14.16
C LEU A 113 -23.35 -41.23 -13.46
N ALA A 114 -22.60 -40.13 -13.38
CA ALA A 114 -21.22 -40.15 -12.92
C ALA A 114 -21.10 -40.10 -11.39
N LEU A 115 -20.31 -41.01 -10.83
CA LEU A 115 -19.79 -40.91 -9.46
C LEU A 115 -18.89 -39.67 -9.39
N LEU A 116 -19.19 -38.74 -8.49
CA LEU A 116 -18.43 -37.48 -8.35
C LEU A 116 -17.05 -37.70 -7.72
N GLY A 117 -16.84 -38.83 -7.02
CA GLY A 117 -15.55 -39.17 -6.41
C GLY A 117 -15.20 -38.33 -5.17
N ILE A 118 -16.18 -37.66 -4.58
CA ILE A 118 -16.01 -36.87 -3.35
C ILE A 118 -16.08 -37.81 -2.14
N GLN A 119 -15.00 -37.88 -1.35
CA GLN A 119 -14.90 -38.82 -0.22
C GLN A 119 -15.44 -38.27 1.09
N ASP A 120 -15.30 -36.97 1.34
CA ASP A 120 -15.65 -36.34 2.61
C ASP A 120 -16.27 -34.95 2.39
N LEU A 121 -17.56 -34.82 2.69
CA LEU A 121 -18.28 -33.55 2.56
C LEU A 121 -17.85 -32.52 3.61
N CYS A 122 -17.20 -32.93 4.70
CA CYS A 122 -16.71 -31.99 5.71
C CYS A 122 -15.39 -31.31 5.29
N LYS A 123 -14.78 -31.73 4.19
CA LYS A 123 -13.50 -31.21 3.68
C LYS A 123 -13.64 -30.71 2.23
N PRO A 124 -14.23 -29.53 2.00
CA PRO A 124 -14.28 -28.96 0.67
C PRO A 124 -12.87 -28.58 0.20
N ASP A 125 -12.60 -28.73 -1.10
CA ASP A 125 -11.35 -28.28 -1.72
C ASP A 125 -11.24 -26.75 -1.74
N TYR A 126 -12.39 -26.05 -1.81
CA TYR A 126 -12.48 -24.59 -1.73
C TYR A 126 -13.74 -24.14 -0.97
N GLY A 127 -13.68 -22.95 -0.38
CA GLY A 127 -14.77 -22.42 0.43
C GLY A 127 -14.76 -22.98 1.85
N GLU A 128 -15.93 -23.06 2.48
CA GLU A 128 -16.06 -23.49 3.88
C GLU A 128 -17.09 -24.63 3.98
N ALA A 129 -16.89 -25.54 4.94
CA ALA A 129 -17.79 -26.67 5.12
C ALA A 129 -19.13 -26.21 5.72
N VAL A 130 -20.21 -26.54 5.03
CA VAL A 130 -21.59 -26.21 5.43
C VAL A 130 -22.19 -27.37 6.21
N GLU A 131 -22.72 -27.08 7.40
CA GLU A 131 -23.37 -28.10 8.23
C GLU A 131 -24.76 -28.45 7.67
N GLN A 132 -25.05 -29.75 7.60
CA GLN A 132 -26.34 -30.31 7.15
C GLN A 132 -27.30 -30.47 8.33
N GLN A 133 -28.59 -30.25 8.11
CA GLN A 133 -29.63 -30.57 9.09
C GLN A 133 -30.17 -32.01 8.88
N PRO A 134 -30.75 -32.66 9.90
CA PRO A 134 -31.41 -33.95 9.73
C PRO A 134 -32.47 -33.89 8.61
N GLY A 135 -32.34 -34.76 7.61
CA GLY A 135 -33.25 -34.82 6.44
C GLY A 135 -32.84 -33.96 5.25
N ASP A 136 -31.75 -33.18 5.36
CA ASP A 136 -31.11 -32.56 4.20
C ASP A 136 -30.42 -33.64 3.33
N VAL A 137 -30.42 -33.42 2.02
CA VAL A 137 -29.76 -34.22 1.01
C VAL A 137 -28.74 -33.34 0.29
N PRO A 138 -27.48 -33.79 0.09
CA PRO A 138 -26.50 -33.02 -0.64
C PRO A 138 -26.88 -32.95 -2.13
N VAL A 139 -26.92 -31.74 -2.67
CA VAL A 139 -27.20 -31.47 -4.08
C VAL A 139 -26.03 -30.70 -4.69
N PHE A 140 -25.60 -31.10 -5.87
CA PHE A 140 -24.41 -30.59 -6.52
C PHE A 140 -24.72 -29.89 -7.84
N TRP A 141 -24.14 -28.71 -8.03
CA TRP A 141 -24.22 -27.94 -9.28
C TRP A 141 -22.82 -27.69 -9.81
N ALA A 142 -22.65 -27.78 -11.13
CA ALA A 142 -21.39 -27.44 -11.79
C ALA A 142 -21.00 -25.99 -11.48
N LEU A 143 -19.72 -25.76 -11.13
CA LEU A 143 -19.18 -24.45 -10.82
C LEU A 143 -18.13 -24.05 -11.87
N PHE A 144 -18.28 -22.84 -12.41
CA PHE A 144 -17.38 -22.29 -13.44
C PHE A 144 -15.94 -21.96 -12.95
N ILE A 145 -15.66 -22.12 -11.65
CA ILE A 145 -14.31 -22.11 -11.06
C ILE A 145 -13.45 -23.29 -11.53
N SER A 146 -13.99 -24.22 -12.32
CA SER A 146 -13.18 -25.22 -13.05
C SER A 146 -12.04 -24.58 -13.88
N THR A 147 -12.15 -23.30 -14.24
CA THR A 147 -11.04 -22.51 -14.82
C THR A 147 -9.85 -22.28 -13.87
N LEU A 148 -10.04 -22.09 -12.56
CA LEU A 148 -8.94 -22.03 -11.58
C LEU A 148 -8.19 -23.36 -11.50
N THR A 149 -8.89 -24.50 -11.61
CA THR A 149 -8.26 -25.83 -11.63
C THR A 149 -7.48 -26.10 -12.92
N ILE A 150 -7.88 -25.50 -14.05
CA ILE A 150 -7.09 -25.53 -15.29
C ILE A 150 -5.71 -24.90 -15.05
N PHE A 151 -5.66 -23.72 -14.45
CA PHE A 151 -4.39 -23.00 -14.21
C PHE A 151 -3.46 -23.67 -13.20
N ILE A 152 -4.01 -24.37 -12.21
CA ILE A 152 -3.22 -25.10 -11.21
C ILE A 152 -2.69 -26.44 -11.77
N SER A 153 -3.40 -27.04 -12.73
CA SER A 153 -3.07 -28.38 -13.25
C SER A 153 -2.27 -28.36 -14.55
N PHE A 154 -2.13 -27.19 -15.20
CA PHE A 154 -1.37 -27.02 -16.43
C PHE A 154 -0.26 -25.97 -16.29
N PRO A 155 0.99 -26.30 -16.66
CA PRO A 155 2.12 -25.37 -16.62
C PRO A 155 2.17 -24.38 -17.81
N GLU A 156 1.26 -24.47 -18.78
CA GLU A 156 1.36 -23.82 -20.10
C GLU A 156 0.78 -22.40 -20.26
N PRO A 157 -0.13 -21.85 -19.43
CA PRO A 157 -0.24 -20.41 -19.42
C PRO A 157 0.97 -19.85 -18.68
N SER A 158 1.88 -19.21 -19.41
CA SER A 158 3.04 -18.51 -18.83
C SER A 158 2.63 -17.46 -17.79
N LEU A 159 1.39 -16.96 -17.85
CA LEU A 159 0.80 -16.04 -16.88
C LEU A 159 -0.74 -16.07 -16.97
N ALA A 160 -1.42 -16.28 -15.85
CA ALA A 160 -2.88 -16.20 -15.75
C ALA A 160 -3.30 -15.49 -14.46
N PHE A 161 -4.37 -14.69 -14.55
CA PHE A 161 -4.97 -14.00 -13.41
C PHE A 161 -6.39 -14.51 -13.19
N SER A 162 -6.70 -14.84 -11.95
CA SER A 162 -8.07 -15.16 -11.53
C SER A 162 -8.36 -14.47 -10.21
N HIS A 163 -9.64 -14.23 -9.92
CA HIS A 163 -10.06 -13.78 -8.61
C HIS A 163 -9.82 -14.88 -7.57
N SER A 164 -9.50 -14.48 -6.33
CA SER A 164 -9.51 -15.40 -5.18
C SER A 164 -10.95 -15.85 -4.90
N PRO A 165 -11.18 -17.09 -4.43
CA PRO A 165 -12.51 -17.56 -4.05
C PRO A 165 -13.25 -16.56 -3.14
N GLY A 166 -14.50 -16.24 -3.48
CA GLY A 166 -15.31 -15.25 -2.75
C GLY A 166 -15.10 -13.78 -3.18
N CYS A 167 -14.14 -13.49 -4.07
CA CYS A 167 -13.82 -12.12 -4.53
C CYS A 167 -14.33 -11.84 -5.94
N ILE A 168 -15.63 -12.01 -6.17
CA ILE A 168 -16.24 -11.87 -7.51
C ILE A 168 -16.39 -10.39 -7.88
N MET A 169 -16.14 -10.06 -9.15
CA MET A 169 -16.38 -8.71 -9.69
C MET A 169 -17.89 -8.46 -9.87
N ASP A 170 -18.41 -7.39 -9.28
CA ASP A 170 -19.79 -6.93 -9.46
C ASP A 170 -19.87 -5.92 -10.62
N PRO A 171 -20.50 -6.26 -11.75
CA PRO A 171 -20.54 -5.40 -12.93
C PRO A 171 -21.47 -4.20 -12.73
N SER A 172 -22.38 -4.22 -11.75
CA SER A 172 -23.22 -3.06 -11.41
C SER A 172 -22.45 -1.94 -10.71
N SER A 173 -21.22 -2.22 -10.25
CA SER A 173 -20.35 -1.26 -9.56
C SER A 173 -19.36 -0.52 -10.47
N ILE A 174 -19.45 -0.72 -11.80
CA ILE A 174 -18.57 -0.05 -12.77
C ILE A 174 -18.98 1.42 -12.91
N ILE A 175 -18.36 2.28 -12.11
CA ILE A 175 -18.47 3.73 -12.26
C ILE A 175 -17.45 4.18 -13.31
N LEU A 176 -17.94 4.59 -14.47
CA LEU A 176 -17.14 5.23 -15.53
C LEU A 176 -16.88 6.70 -15.19
N ASN A 177 -16.05 6.97 -14.18
CA ASN A 177 -15.48 8.29 -13.98
C ASN A 177 -14.00 8.26 -14.43
N PRO A 178 -13.62 8.92 -15.53
CA PRO A 178 -12.23 8.97 -16.00
C PRO A 178 -11.23 9.46 -14.94
N GLU A 179 -11.64 10.35 -14.03
CA GLU A 179 -10.82 10.84 -12.91
C GLU A 179 -10.52 9.76 -11.88
N LEU A 180 -11.42 8.77 -11.74
CA LEU A 180 -11.27 7.65 -10.82
C LEU A 180 -10.53 6.46 -11.45
N THR A 181 -10.12 6.58 -12.72
CA THR A 181 -9.36 5.53 -13.42
C THR A 181 -8.10 5.19 -12.64
N PRO A 182 -7.91 3.93 -12.20
CA PRO A 182 -6.71 3.53 -11.49
C PRO A 182 -5.50 3.53 -12.42
N LEU A 183 -4.41 4.14 -11.97
CA LEU A 183 -3.08 4.09 -12.59
C LEU A 183 -2.18 3.27 -11.68
N SER A 184 -1.36 2.39 -12.26
CA SER A 184 -0.45 1.51 -11.52
C SER A 184 0.99 1.99 -11.66
N PHE A 185 1.74 1.91 -10.56
CA PHE A 185 3.13 2.34 -10.47
C PHE A 185 3.96 1.26 -9.79
N LEU A 186 5.14 1.02 -10.35
CA LEU A 186 6.17 0.18 -9.73
C LEU A 186 6.74 0.92 -8.53
N VAL A 187 6.70 0.27 -7.37
CA VAL A 187 7.19 0.78 -6.08
C VAL A 187 8.51 0.12 -5.69
N SER A 188 8.63 -1.20 -5.85
CA SER A 188 9.90 -1.91 -5.66
C SER A 188 10.04 -3.00 -6.71
N ASP A 189 11.28 -3.24 -7.16
CA ASP A 189 11.61 -4.34 -8.07
C ASP A 189 11.96 -5.63 -7.32
N ASN A 190 12.34 -5.53 -6.04
CA ASN A 190 12.75 -6.68 -5.24
C ASN A 190 12.34 -6.52 -3.75
N PRO A 191 11.26 -7.20 -3.31
CA PRO A 191 10.35 -7.98 -4.12
C PRO A 191 9.55 -7.09 -5.09
N LEU A 192 9.16 -7.65 -6.24
CA LEU A 192 8.34 -6.93 -7.20
C LEU A 192 7.02 -6.47 -6.57
N PHE A 193 6.83 -5.16 -6.51
CA PHE A 193 5.72 -4.55 -5.82
C PHE A 193 5.18 -3.35 -6.59
N TYR A 194 3.89 -3.42 -6.93
CA TYR A 194 3.15 -2.32 -7.55
C TYR A 194 2.13 -1.76 -6.55
N SER A 195 1.85 -0.47 -6.70
CA SER A 195 0.72 0.19 -6.05
C SER A 195 -0.12 0.89 -7.11
N LEU A 196 -1.28 1.41 -6.69
CA LEU A 196 -2.18 2.14 -7.59
C LEU A 196 -2.85 3.32 -6.89
N ALA A 197 -3.21 4.32 -7.67
CA ALA A 197 -4.04 5.44 -7.25
C ALA A 197 -4.91 5.91 -8.43
N SER A 198 -5.98 6.66 -8.17
CA SER A 198 -6.79 7.22 -9.26
C SER A 198 -6.02 8.31 -10.02
N ARG A 199 -6.38 8.51 -11.29
CA ARG A 199 -5.82 9.59 -12.13
C ARG A 199 -5.85 10.95 -11.44
N ARG A 200 -6.99 11.34 -10.84
CA ARG A 200 -7.10 12.61 -10.10
C ARG A 200 -6.12 12.70 -8.93
N THR A 201 -5.97 11.63 -8.15
CA THR A 201 -5.02 11.61 -7.02
C THR A 201 -3.58 11.74 -7.51
N VAL A 202 -3.23 11.06 -8.60
CA VAL A 202 -1.91 11.16 -9.24
C VAL A 202 -1.62 12.58 -9.72
N GLU A 203 -2.58 13.21 -10.41
CA GLU A 203 -2.45 14.59 -10.91
C GLU A 203 -2.27 15.59 -9.76
N LYS A 204 -3.03 15.43 -8.67
CA LYS A 204 -2.86 16.26 -7.48
C LYS A 204 -1.49 16.06 -6.81
N ILE A 205 -1.00 14.84 -6.66
CA ILE A 205 0.33 14.61 -6.07
C ILE A 205 1.43 15.22 -6.95
N ARG A 206 1.31 15.15 -8.28
CA ARG A 206 2.22 15.86 -9.21
C ARG A 206 2.13 17.38 -9.09
N GLN A 207 0.94 17.91 -8.78
CA GLN A 207 0.79 19.33 -8.47
C GLN A 207 1.53 19.70 -7.17
N LEU A 208 1.46 18.87 -6.12
CA LEU A 208 2.26 19.05 -4.90
C LEU A 208 3.77 19.03 -5.21
N GLU A 209 4.21 18.08 -6.04
CA GLU A 209 5.60 17.96 -6.49
C GLU A 209 6.08 19.21 -7.24
N THR A 210 5.19 19.82 -8.03
CA THR A 210 5.48 21.09 -8.73
C THR A 210 5.60 22.26 -7.75
N ILE A 211 4.74 22.33 -6.74
CA ILE A 211 4.76 23.41 -5.73
C ILE A 211 6.06 23.37 -4.92
N ILE A 212 6.47 22.19 -4.44
CA ILE A 212 7.70 22.07 -3.66
C ILE A 212 8.97 22.22 -4.50
N GLY A 213 8.88 22.03 -5.82
CA GLY A 213 9.97 22.25 -6.77
C GLY A 213 10.22 23.72 -7.11
N GLU A 214 9.45 24.65 -6.53
CA GLU A 214 9.77 26.08 -6.60
C GLU A 214 11.10 26.37 -5.93
N ASP A 215 11.87 27.28 -6.52
CA ASP A 215 13.24 27.56 -6.08
C ASP A 215 13.45 29.07 -5.88
N PRO A 216 12.76 29.69 -4.92
CA PRO A 216 12.94 31.12 -4.62
C PRO A 216 14.35 31.43 -4.10
N GLY A 217 15.07 30.42 -3.62
CA GLY A 217 16.46 30.53 -3.20
C GLY A 217 17.49 30.53 -4.33
N GLU A 218 17.04 30.29 -5.58
CA GLU A 218 17.83 30.17 -6.80
C GLU A 218 18.99 29.16 -6.66
N ARG A 219 18.74 28.02 -5.99
CA ARG A 219 19.73 26.98 -5.73
C ARG A 219 20.01 26.10 -6.95
N GLY A 220 19.12 26.12 -7.94
CA GLY A 220 19.17 25.28 -9.13
C GLY A 220 18.56 23.89 -8.91
N ILE A 221 17.76 23.71 -7.85
CA ILE A 221 17.24 22.39 -7.44
C ILE A 221 16.36 21.72 -8.52
N ARG A 222 15.72 22.53 -9.36
CA ARG A 222 14.91 22.06 -10.49
C ARG A 222 15.71 21.19 -11.46
N ALA A 223 17.04 21.34 -11.51
CA ALA A 223 17.90 20.50 -12.34
C ALA A 223 18.02 19.06 -11.81
N LEU A 224 17.82 18.86 -10.50
CA LEU A 224 17.86 17.55 -9.86
C LEU A 224 16.50 16.83 -9.90
N PHE A 225 15.43 17.53 -10.29
CA PHE A 225 14.07 16.99 -10.34
C PHE A 225 13.96 15.69 -11.14
N ILE A 226 13.36 14.68 -10.51
CA ILE A 226 12.87 13.46 -11.14
C ILE A 226 11.38 13.38 -10.87
N GLN A 227 10.59 13.25 -11.94
CA GLN A 227 9.15 13.19 -11.84
C GLN A 227 8.67 11.92 -11.12
N ASP A 228 7.62 12.08 -10.31
CA ASP A 228 6.94 11.01 -9.58
C ASP A 228 7.74 10.38 -8.42
N GLU A 229 8.86 10.97 -8.00
CA GLU A 229 9.58 10.52 -6.80
C GLU A 229 8.73 10.74 -5.54
N LEU A 230 8.04 11.89 -5.45
CA LEU A 230 7.06 12.16 -4.39
C LEU A 230 5.92 11.14 -4.44
N LEU A 231 5.38 10.87 -5.64
CA LEU A 231 4.27 9.94 -5.82
C LEU A 231 4.64 8.52 -5.38
N ARG A 232 5.78 8.00 -5.85
CA ARG A 232 6.22 6.64 -5.51
C ARG A 232 6.60 6.51 -4.05
N SER A 233 7.20 7.54 -3.46
CA SER A 233 7.47 7.61 -2.02
C SER A 233 6.16 7.58 -1.21
N CYS A 234 5.16 8.40 -1.57
CA CYS A 234 3.84 8.38 -0.92
C CYS A 234 3.15 7.02 -1.07
N LEU A 235 3.24 6.40 -2.25
CA LEU A 235 2.70 5.06 -2.47
C LEU A 235 3.41 4.04 -1.57
N ALA A 236 4.74 4.00 -1.50
CA ALA A 236 5.45 3.11 -0.59
C ALA A 236 5.06 3.34 0.88
N LEU A 237 5.11 4.59 1.35
CA LEU A 237 4.73 4.97 2.70
C LEU A 237 3.27 4.66 3.02
N SER A 238 2.36 4.64 2.04
CA SER A 238 0.97 4.24 2.29
C SER A 238 0.85 2.79 2.75
N HIS A 239 1.74 1.91 2.27
CA HIS A 239 1.79 0.48 2.59
C HIS A 239 2.64 0.15 3.82
N SER A 240 3.50 1.07 4.27
CA SER A 240 4.37 0.85 5.42
C SER A 240 3.59 0.66 6.73
N SER A 241 4.18 -0.03 7.69
CA SER A 241 3.65 -0.20 9.05
C SER A 241 4.54 0.47 10.08
N SER A 242 5.85 0.53 9.82
CA SER A 242 6.87 1.02 10.76
C SER A 242 7.93 1.85 10.05
N VAL A 243 7.96 3.14 10.32
CA VAL A 243 8.79 4.11 9.62
C VAL A 243 9.86 4.68 10.55
N ALA A 244 11.12 4.62 10.13
CA ALA A 244 12.21 5.34 10.78
C ALA A 244 12.51 6.62 10.00
N ILE A 245 12.43 7.77 10.66
CA ILE A 245 12.73 9.08 10.08
C ILE A 245 14.06 9.56 10.65
N THR A 246 14.92 10.17 9.83
CA THR A 246 16.14 10.84 10.28
C THR A 246 16.22 12.23 9.67
N THR A 247 16.68 13.19 10.45
CA THR A 247 16.83 14.59 10.06
C THR A 247 17.94 15.23 10.88
N GLY A 248 18.51 16.32 10.38
CA GLY A 248 19.54 17.07 11.06
C GLY A 248 20.76 17.25 10.17
N PHE A 249 21.05 18.52 9.89
CA PHE A 249 22.18 18.95 9.08
C PHE A 249 22.99 20.00 9.83
N PRO A 250 24.19 19.67 10.33
CA PRO A 250 25.05 20.65 10.97
C PRO A 250 25.72 21.55 9.92
N THR A 251 25.23 22.79 9.76
CA THR A 251 25.82 23.77 8.85
C THR A 251 26.68 24.82 9.53
N HIS A 252 26.45 25.07 10.82
CA HIS A 252 27.14 26.10 11.60
C HIS A 252 27.98 25.52 12.73
N TYR A 253 29.08 24.83 12.39
CA TYR A 253 29.96 24.12 13.34
C TYR A 253 30.58 25.00 14.46
N MET A 254 30.51 26.33 14.35
CA MET A 254 30.95 27.27 15.39
C MET A 254 29.85 27.65 16.40
N HIS A 255 28.63 27.19 16.18
CA HIS A 255 27.47 27.42 17.05
C HIS A 255 27.04 26.12 17.76
N ASN A 256 26.31 26.27 18.86
CA ASN A 256 25.70 25.17 19.59
C ASN A 256 24.21 25.47 19.83
N PRO A 257 23.28 24.69 19.26
CA PRO A 257 23.52 23.56 18.35
C PRO A 257 24.07 24.01 16.97
N PRO A 258 24.81 23.14 16.25
CA PRO A 258 25.32 23.44 14.91
C PRO A 258 24.29 23.18 13.79
N ASP A 259 23.18 22.52 14.11
CA ASP A 259 22.09 22.15 13.20
C ASP A 259 21.32 23.36 12.70
N GLU A 260 20.62 23.15 11.58
CA GLU A 260 19.82 24.17 10.94
C GLU A 260 18.30 23.95 11.06
N THR A 261 17.56 24.96 10.63
CA THR A 261 16.10 24.98 10.68
C THR A 261 15.42 24.17 9.56
N ASP A 262 16.14 23.77 8.51
CA ASP A 262 15.61 22.88 7.48
C ASP A 262 15.77 21.41 7.88
N GLY A 263 14.73 20.61 7.62
CA GLY A 263 14.63 19.21 8.03
C GLY A 263 13.63 18.94 9.15
N PRO A 264 13.89 19.40 10.41
CA PRO A 264 13.08 19.02 11.56
C PRO A 264 11.58 19.35 11.40
N PRO A 265 11.16 20.52 10.91
CA PRO A 265 9.74 20.81 10.71
C PRO A 265 9.05 19.85 9.73
N GLY A 266 9.69 19.54 8.59
CA GLY A 266 9.19 18.57 7.63
C GLY A 266 9.13 17.15 8.20
N ALA A 267 10.12 16.76 9.01
CA ALA A 267 10.16 15.47 9.69
C ALA A 267 9.00 15.32 10.67
N ILE A 268 8.73 16.35 11.48
CA ILE A 268 7.64 16.39 12.46
C ILE A 268 6.28 16.39 11.76
N ALA A 269 6.10 17.16 10.69
CA ALA A 269 4.85 17.16 9.90
C ALA A 269 4.57 15.78 9.29
N MET A 270 5.59 15.13 8.73
CA MET A 270 5.48 13.77 8.20
C MET A 270 5.17 12.76 9.32
N ALA A 271 5.88 12.82 10.44
CA ALA A 271 5.63 11.96 11.60
C ALA A 271 4.20 12.09 12.10
N ASN A 272 3.69 13.32 12.23
CA ASN A 272 2.32 13.59 12.64
C ASN A 272 1.28 12.96 11.69
N MET A 273 1.50 13.07 10.38
CA MET A 273 0.62 12.44 9.39
C MET A 273 0.65 10.91 9.50
N LEU A 274 1.83 10.29 9.63
CA LEU A 274 1.97 8.84 9.78
C LEU A 274 1.33 8.33 11.08
N LEU A 275 1.47 9.04 12.20
CA LEU A 275 0.78 8.74 13.46
C LEU A 275 -0.74 8.83 13.29
N SER A 276 -1.24 9.82 12.55
CA SER A 276 -2.68 9.95 12.27
C SER A 276 -3.24 8.74 11.51
N MET A 277 -2.40 8.08 10.68
CA MET A 277 -2.70 6.84 9.97
C MET A 277 -2.62 5.59 10.85
N GLY A 278 -2.12 5.71 12.08
CA GLY A 278 -1.90 4.59 13.00
C GLY A 278 -0.62 3.80 12.73
N LYS A 279 0.36 4.39 12.03
CA LYS A 279 1.67 3.78 11.78
C LYS A 279 2.60 3.97 12.97
N GLN A 280 3.57 3.07 13.11
CA GLN A 280 4.66 3.24 14.08
C GLN A 280 5.72 4.17 13.46
N VAL A 281 6.16 5.17 14.22
CA VAL A 281 7.16 6.14 13.78
C VAL A 281 8.29 6.19 14.80
N THR A 282 9.53 6.21 14.36
CA THR A 282 10.71 6.39 15.20
C THR A 282 11.60 7.46 14.59
N LEU A 283 12.13 8.38 15.41
CA LEU A 283 13.14 9.34 14.96
C LEU A 283 14.54 8.80 15.28
N VAL A 284 15.43 8.80 14.28
CA VAL A 284 16.83 8.40 14.40
C VAL A 284 17.71 9.65 14.28
N THR A 285 18.53 9.91 15.29
CA THR A 285 19.34 11.12 15.39
C THR A 285 20.80 10.82 15.69
N ASP A 286 21.68 11.79 15.40
CA ASP A 286 23.04 11.82 15.94
C ASP A 286 23.02 11.83 17.47
N ARG A 287 23.97 11.15 18.09
CA ARG A 287 24.19 11.09 19.55
C ARG A 287 24.30 12.48 20.16
N ARG A 288 24.99 13.40 19.49
CA ARG A 288 25.16 14.79 19.94
C ARG A 288 23.85 15.58 19.99
N ALA A 289 22.85 15.17 19.20
CA ALA A 289 21.60 15.90 18.99
C ALA A 289 20.42 15.29 19.76
N VAL A 290 20.64 14.23 20.55
CA VAL A 290 19.58 13.53 21.31
C VAL A 290 18.83 14.49 22.23
N GLU A 291 19.53 15.27 23.06
CA GLU A 291 18.88 16.17 24.01
C GLU A 291 18.06 17.26 23.31
N MET A 292 18.61 17.84 22.23
CA MET A 292 17.93 18.85 21.42
C MET A 292 16.70 18.27 20.74
N ASN A 293 16.82 17.13 20.05
CA ASN A 293 15.72 16.52 19.33
C ASN A 293 14.64 15.97 20.27
N GLN A 294 15.00 15.49 21.46
CA GLN A 294 14.01 15.12 22.47
C GLN A 294 13.22 16.35 22.93
N ALA A 295 13.89 17.47 23.20
CA ALA A 295 13.22 18.71 23.58
C ALA A 295 12.29 19.22 22.46
N ILE A 296 12.67 19.08 21.19
CA ILE A 296 11.83 19.44 20.03
C ILE A 296 10.58 18.55 19.98
N ILE A 297 10.73 17.24 20.15
CA ILE A 297 9.59 16.30 20.19
C ILE A 297 8.65 16.66 21.34
N ASP A 298 9.19 16.86 22.54
CA ASP A 298 8.40 17.16 23.75
C ASP A 298 7.64 18.48 23.59
N GLU A 299 8.25 19.49 22.97
CA GLU A 299 7.58 20.74 22.64
C GLU A 299 6.49 20.55 21.58
N ALA A 300 6.78 19.83 20.50
CA ALA A 300 5.83 19.58 19.42
C ALA A 300 4.58 18.86 19.92
N VAL A 301 4.71 17.94 20.88
CA VAL A 301 3.58 17.30 21.55
C VAL A 301 2.82 18.29 22.42
N ARG A 302 3.53 19.11 23.21
CA ARG A 302 2.91 20.10 24.10
C ARG A 302 2.09 21.16 23.36
N GLU A 303 2.62 21.62 22.23
CA GLU A 303 1.98 22.63 21.38
C GLU A 303 0.94 22.03 20.42
N GLY A 304 0.73 20.70 20.45
CA GLY A 304 -0.25 20.02 19.61
C GLY A 304 0.13 19.95 18.12
N VAL A 305 1.40 20.19 17.79
CA VAL A 305 1.96 19.99 16.44
C VAL A 305 2.04 18.49 16.13
N LEU A 306 2.47 17.69 17.12
CA LEU A 306 2.56 16.24 17.07
C LEU A 306 1.49 15.62 17.99
N THR A 307 0.70 14.67 17.47
CA THR A 307 -0.41 14.09 18.24
C THR A 307 0.00 13.19 19.39
N ASP A 308 1.19 12.57 19.31
CA ASP A 308 1.72 11.66 20.32
C ASP A 308 3.25 11.71 20.29
N THR A 309 3.91 11.33 21.38
CA THR A 309 5.37 11.26 21.41
C THR A 309 5.88 10.16 20.48
N ILE A 310 7.06 10.36 19.90
CA ILE A 310 7.73 9.37 19.05
C ILE A 310 9.02 8.91 19.73
N PRO A 311 9.34 7.60 19.69
CA PRO A 311 10.63 7.10 20.12
C PRO A 311 11.78 7.83 19.41
N LEU A 312 12.74 8.31 20.19
CA LEU A 312 14.01 8.86 19.71
C LEU A 312 15.13 7.86 19.98
N VAL A 313 15.86 7.47 18.94
CA VAL A 313 16.94 6.49 19.03
C VAL A 313 18.20 6.99 18.32
N THR A 314 19.34 6.42 18.71
CA THR A 314 20.62 6.61 18.03
C THR A 314 21.05 5.32 17.35
N PHE A 315 21.91 5.45 16.34
CA PHE A 315 22.57 4.31 15.70
C PHE A 315 24.06 4.31 16.04
N GLU A 316 24.55 3.18 16.56
CA GLU A 316 25.98 3.00 16.85
C GLU A 316 26.59 1.92 15.95
N ASN A 317 27.53 2.31 15.10
CA ASN A 317 28.28 1.39 14.26
C ASN A 317 29.47 0.77 15.01
N ASN A 318 29.17 -0.20 15.87
CA ASN A 318 30.14 -0.93 16.70
C ASN A 318 30.65 -2.22 16.04
N SER A 319 30.02 -2.69 14.95
CA SER A 319 30.38 -3.92 14.25
C SER A 319 29.82 -3.92 12.82
N PRO A 320 30.35 -4.76 11.89
CA PRO A 320 29.82 -4.86 10.53
C PRO A 320 28.31 -5.18 10.47
N ASP A 321 27.79 -5.91 11.46
CA ASP A 321 26.37 -6.29 11.53
C ASP A 321 25.50 -5.26 12.27
N SER A 322 26.05 -4.12 12.69
CA SER A 322 25.32 -3.13 13.49
C SER A 322 24.07 -2.64 12.78
N ALA A 323 24.17 -2.30 11.49
CA ALA A 323 23.03 -1.83 10.70
C ALA A 323 21.96 -2.93 10.57
N LEU A 324 22.35 -4.17 10.30
CA LEU A 324 21.43 -5.31 10.23
C LEU A 324 20.69 -5.55 11.55
N LYS A 325 21.40 -5.51 12.69
CA LYS A 325 20.80 -5.68 14.02
C LYS A 325 19.86 -4.54 14.40
N PHE A 326 20.14 -3.34 13.91
CA PHE A 326 19.28 -2.17 14.07
C PHE A 326 18.00 -2.32 13.23
N LEU A 327 18.14 -2.66 11.95
CA LEU A 327 17.03 -2.74 11.00
C LEU A 327 16.16 -3.98 11.17
N CYS A 328 16.68 -5.08 11.72
CA CYS A 328 15.97 -6.36 11.80
C CYS A 328 15.89 -6.88 13.23
N HIS A 329 14.79 -7.57 13.55
CA HIS A 329 14.66 -8.27 14.83
C HIS A 329 15.68 -9.41 14.92
N ASN A 330 16.57 -9.36 15.91
CA ASN A 330 17.67 -10.32 16.09
C ASN A 330 18.60 -10.48 14.86
N GLY A 331 18.63 -9.48 13.95
CA GLY A 331 19.39 -9.55 12.69
C GLY A 331 18.79 -10.47 11.62
N ASP A 332 17.54 -10.93 11.78
CA ASP A 332 16.83 -11.75 10.78
C ASP A 332 16.24 -10.87 9.67
N ILE A 333 16.82 -10.94 8.46
CA ILE A 333 16.38 -10.16 7.28
C ILE A 333 14.91 -10.36 6.91
N ASN A 334 14.29 -11.48 7.33
CA ASN A 334 12.87 -11.75 7.07
C ASN A 334 11.94 -11.05 8.07
N LYS A 335 12.50 -10.37 9.08
CA LYS A 335 11.77 -9.69 10.15
C LYS A 335 12.32 -8.26 10.34
N PRO A 336 12.16 -7.39 9.33
CA PRO A 336 12.52 -5.99 9.47
C PRO A 336 11.72 -5.33 10.61
N ARG A 337 12.38 -4.48 11.41
CA ARG A 337 11.77 -3.61 12.42
C ARG A 337 11.10 -2.39 11.79
N TYR A 338 11.65 -1.94 10.67
CA TYR A 338 11.18 -0.82 9.88
C TYR A 338 11.02 -1.30 8.45
N ASP A 339 9.90 -0.99 7.83
CA ASP A 339 9.65 -1.27 6.41
C ASP A 339 9.83 -0.04 5.53
N HIS A 340 10.05 1.14 6.12
CA HIS A 340 10.45 2.35 5.40
C HIS A 340 11.44 3.21 6.20
N LEU A 341 12.54 3.62 5.58
CA LEU A 341 13.49 4.61 6.12
C LEU A 341 13.35 5.94 5.36
N VAL A 342 13.24 7.06 6.08
CA VAL A 342 13.12 8.39 5.49
C VAL A 342 14.23 9.29 6.02
N ALA A 343 14.97 9.94 5.13
CA ALA A 343 15.93 10.99 5.43
C ALA A 343 15.35 12.32 4.93
N ILE A 344 15.32 13.35 5.76
CA ILE A 344 14.91 14.70 5.38
C ILE A 344 15.93 15.70 5.89
N GLU A 345 16.61 16.38 4.98
CA GLU A 345 17.72 17.30 5.31
C GLU A 345 18.71 16.64 6.28
N ARG A 346 19.08 15.40 5.96
CA ARG A 346 20.06 14.64 6.71
C ARG A 346 21.35 14.63 5.92
N SER A 347 22.48 15.04 6.51
CA SER A 347 23.76 15.00 5.80
C SER A 347 24.10 13.62 5.25
N GLY A 348 24.46 13.56 3.97
CA GLY A 348 24.83 12.35 3.26
C GLY A 348 26.35 12.19 3.12
N ARG A 349 26.82 10.94 3.17
CA ARG A 349 28.24 10.62 2.95
C ARG A 349 28.62 10.85 1.50
N ALA A 350 29.71 11.56 1.25
CA ALA A 350 30.30 11.75 -0.07
C ALA A 350 31.19 10.56 -0.47
N THR A 351 31.69 10.56 -1.70
CA THR A 351 32.45 9.41 -2.28
C THR A 351 33.72 9.07 -1.50
N ASP A 352 34.34 10.04 -0.84
CA ASP A 352 35.55 9.86 -0.04
C ASP A 352 35.28 9.42 1.41
N GLY A 353 34.01 9.19 1.76
CA GLY A 353 33.58 8.80 3.10
C GLY A 353 33.50 9.96 4.10
N ASN A 354 33.62 11.21 3.65
CA ASN A 354 33.38 12.41 4.45
C ASN A 354 31.95 12.94 4.27
N TYR A 355 31.61 13.98 5.04
CA TYR A 355 30.33 14.69 4.98
C TYR A 355 30.63 16.16 4.79
N TYR A 356 29.95 16.80 3.84
CA TYR A 356 30.20 18.20 3.49
C TYR A 356 28.92 19.00 3.52
N ASN A 357 28.99 20.22 4.06
CA ASN A 357 27.94 21.20 3.82
C ASN A 357 28.11 21.85 2.43
N MET A 358 27.12 22.64 2.00
CA MET A 358 27.15 23.36 0.71
C MET A 358 28.33 24.33 0.54
N ARG A 359 29.04 24.67 1.63
CA ARG A 359 30.25 25.50 1.62
C ARG A 359 31.53 24.67 1.43
N GLU A 360 31.44 23.35 1.26
CA GLU A 360 32.55 22.38 1.15
C GLU A 360 33.31 22.16 2.46
N ILE A 361 32.70 22.50 3.58
CA ILE A 361 33.31 22.30 4.88
C ILE A 361 33.03 20.86 5.32
N ASN A 362 34.08 20.13 5.67
CA ASN A 362 33.96 18.78 6.19
C ASN A 362 33.37 18.81 7.62
N ILE A 363 32.19 18.22 7.76
CA ILE A 363 31.39 18.16 9.00
C ILE A 363 31.34 16.75 9.60
N LYS A 364 32.18 15.81 9.13
CA LYS A 364 32.18 14.40 9.57
C LYS A 364 32.24 14.22 11.09
N HIS A 365 32.95 15.10 11.80
CA HIS A 365 33.07 15.09 13.25
C HIS A 365 31.75 15.40 14.00
N LEU A 366 30.72 15.84 13.28
CA LEU A 366 29.38 16.16 13.79
C LEU A 366 28.31 15.18 13.31
N VAL A 367 28.66 14.18 12.49
CA VAL A 367 27.67 13.36 11.78
C VAL A 367 27.94 11.90 12.09
N ASP A 368 26.99 11.24 12.76
CA ASP A 368 27.02 9.80 12.97
C ASP A 368 26.65 9.07 11.66
N PRO A 369 27.19 7.86 11.43
CA PRO A 369 27.08 7.16 10.15
C PRO A 369 25.71 6.48 9.95
N ILE A 370 24.61 7.22 10.14
CA ILE A 370 23.23 6.77 9.95
C ILE A 370 22.98 6.30 8.51
N ASP A 371 23.74 6.80 7.56
CA ASP A 371 23.71 6.39 6.16
C ASP A 371 24.09 4.90 5.95
N ASP A 372 24.81 4.28 6.89
CA ASP A 372 25.04 2.82 6.88
C ASP A 372 23.71 2.03 6.96
N LEU A 373 22.66 2.61 7.56
CA LEU A 373 21.33 2.01 7.58
C LEU A 373 20.70 2.00 6.18
N PHE A 374 20.88 3.06 5.39
CA PHE A 374 20.38 3.15 4.03
C PHE A 374 21.14 2.21 3.09
N ILE A 375 22.46 2.11 3.28
CA ILE A 375 23.30 1.15 2.54
C ILE A 375 22.84 -0.28 2.83
N ALA A 376 22.66 -0.65 4.10
CA ALA A 376 22.23 -1.99 4.49
C ALA A 376 20.80 -2.32 4.04
N ALA A 377 19.89 -1.34 4.05
CA ALA A 377 18.49 -1.54 3.66
C ALA A 377 18.33 -2.08 2.24
N LYS A 378 19.23 -1.72 1.31
CA LYS A 378 19.22 -2.20 -0.08
C LYS A 378 19.23 -3.73 -0.20
N ASP A 379 19.90 -4.40 0.73
CA ASP A 379 20.07 -5.85 0.72
C ASP A 379 19.03 -6.57 1.62
N ILE A 380 18.09 -5.83 2.22
CA ILE A 380 17.05 -6.37 3.10
C ILE A 380 15.69 -6.26 2.41
N PRO A 381 15.10 -7.39 1.96
CA PRO A 381 13.81 -7.37 1.29
C PRO A 381 12.70 -6.74 2.14
N GLY A 382 11.97 -5.81 1.54
CA GLY A 382 10.82 -5.16 2.19
C GLY A 382 11.14 -3.90 2.99
N ILE A 383 12.39 -3.44 3.02
CA ILE A 383 12.73 -2.09 3.48
C ILE A 383 12.85 -1.17 2.26
N ILE A 384 12.07 -0.09 2.27
CA ILE A 384 12.14 0.96 1.24
C ILE A 384 12.79 2.20 1.83
N THR A 385 13.54 2.96 1.04
CA THR A 385 14.25 4.17 1.46
C THR A 385 13.78 5.40 0.67
N THR A 386 13.56 6.51 1.37
CA THR A 386 13.28 7.82 0.78
C THR A 386 14.28 8.85 1.30
N GLY A 387 14.92 9.60 0.42
CA GLY A 387 15.66 10.82 0.74
C GLY A 387 14.89 12.05 0.28
N ILE A 388 14.94 13.12 1.09
CA ILE A 388 14.40 14.44 0.78
C ILE A 388 15.53 15.45 1.01
N GLY A 389 15.87 16.19 -0.04
CA GLY A 389 17.00 17.11 -0.07
C GLY A 389 16.77 18.29 -1.01
N ASP A 390 17.59 19.33 -0.86
CA ASP A 390 17.50 20.58 -1.62
C ASP A 390 18.84 21.07 -2.23
N GLY A 391 19.94 20.39 -1.92
CA GLY A 391 21.30 20.73 -2.34
C GLY A 391 22.10 19.58 -3.00
N GLY A 392 21.71 18.32 -2.78
CA GLY A 392 22.32 17.13 -3.37
C GLY A 392 23.40 16.44 -2.51
N ASN A 393 23.72 17.02 -1.35
CA ASN A 393 24.65 16.49 -0.35
C ASN A 393 23.92 15.79 0.83
N GLU A 394 22.61 15.64 0.74
CA GLU A 394 21.75 14.97 1.70
C GLU A 394 21.64 13.47 1.41
N LEU A 395 21.40 12.71 2.47
CA LEU A 395 21.23 11.26 2.43
C LEU A 395 20.06 10.87 1.53
N GLY A 396 20.36 10.01 0.55
CA GLY A 396 19.43 9.57 -0.48
C GLY A 396 19.62 10.26 -1.82
N MET A 397 20.25 11.44 -1.84
CA MET A 397 20.56 12.18 -3.08
C MET A 397 21.65 11.52 -3.93
N GLY A 398 22.27 10.42 -3.46
CA GLY A 398 23.11 9.57 -4.30
C GLY A 398 22.40 9.07 -5.57
N LYS A 399 21.06 9.02 -5.57
CA LYS A 399 20.25 8.70 -6.76
C LYS A 399 20.38 9.74 -7.88
N VAL A 400 20.64 11.00 -7.54
CA VAL A 400 20.85 12.11 -8.48
C VAL A 400 22.31 12.57 -8.54
N LYS A 401 23.25 11.79 -7.99
CA LYS A 401 24.66 12.13 -7.85
C LYS A 401 25.30 12.73 -9.10
N ASP A 402 25.11 12.08 -10.26
CA ASP A 402 25.72 12.55 -11.51
C ASP A 402 25.21 13.94 -11.93
N ARG A 403 23.92 14.23 -11.66
CA ARG A 403 23.35 15.56 -11.87
C ARG A 403 23.88 16.56 -10.86
N VAL A 404 24.04 16.18 -9.60
CA VAL A 404 24.64 17.05 -8.57
C VAL A 404 26.06 17.43 -8.97
N LYS A 405 26.90 16.46 -9.35
CA LYS A 405 28.28 16.70 -9.80
C LYS A 405 28.37 17.67 -10.98
N SER A 406 27.46 17.52 -11.95
CA SER A 406 27.51 18.30 -13.19
C SER A 406 26.83 19.67 -13.11
N LEU A 407 25.81 19.82 -12.27
CA LEU A 407 24.93 20.99 -12.28
C LEU A 407 25.03 21.83 -11.01
N MET A 408 25.47 21.25 -9.88
CA MET A 408 25.49 21.94 -8.59
C MET A 408 26.86 22.52 -8.26
N PRO A 409 26.91 23.70 -7.60
CA PRO A 409 28.16 24.28 -7.14
C PRO A 409 28.93 23.28 -6.26
N LYS A 410 30.20 23.05 -6.61
CA LYS A 410 31.08 22.12 -5.87
C LYS A 410 30.57 20.67 -5.81
N GLY A 411 29.67 20.29 -6.71
CA GLY A 411 29.04 18.97 -6.75
C GLY A 411 30.04 17.81 -6.77
N ASP A 412 31.21 17.99 -7.40
CA ASP A 412 32.27 16.97 -7.43
C ASP A 412 32.77 16.53 -6.04
N VAL A 413 32.68 17.41 -5.05
CA VAL A 413 33.12 17.15 -3.67
C VAL A 413 31.93 16.80 -2.78
N ILE A 414 30.86 17.59 -2.85
CA ILE A 414 29.78 17.52 -1.86
C ILE A 414 28.71 16.47 -2.17
N ALA A 415 28.62 15.99 -3.42
CA ALA A 415 27.54 15.09 -3.82
C ALA A 415 27.49 13.84 -2.93
N CYS A 416 26.30 13.58 -2.37
CA CYS A 416 26.07 12.36 -1.62
C CYS A 416 26.29 11.13 -2.52
N ASP A 417 26.92 10.11 -1.96
CA ASP A 417 27.18 8.82 -2.61
C ASP A 417 26.09 7.79 -2.32
N VAL A 418 25.34 7.96 -1.23
CA VAL A 418 24.35 6.99 -0.76
C VAL A 418 22.98 7.28 -1.40
N PRO A 419 22.49 6.40 -2.31
CA PRO A 419 21.18 6.57 -2.91
C PRO A 419 20.06 6.10 -1.98
N ALA A 420 18.86 6.62 -2.22
CA ALA A 420 17.61 6.05 -1.71
C ALA A 420 16.80 5.47 -2.89
N ASP A 421 15.81 4.63 -2.60
CA ASP A 421 14.87 4.12 -3.61
C ASP A 421 14.08 5.28 -4.21
N PHE A 422 13.72 6.27 -3.39
CA PHE A 422 13.14 7.53 -3.83
C PHE A 422 13.95 8.75 -3.37
N ALA A 423 14.16 9.72 -4.25
CA ALA A 423 14.86 10.97 -3.97
C ALA A 423 13.96 12.16 -4.34
N ILE A 424 13.27 12.70 -3.34
CA ILE A 424 12.41 13.87 -3.49
C ILE A 424 13.28 15.12 -3.40
N THR A 425 13.28 15.92 -4.47
CA THR A 425 13.96 17.21 -4.50
C THR A 425 12.95 18.32 -4.28
N ALA A 426 13.21 19.23 -3.35
CA ALA A 426 12.36 20.39 -3.05
C ALA A 426 13.24 21.64 -2.90
N GLY A 427 12.71 22.84 -3.12
CA GLY A 427 13.49 24.08 -2.91
C GLY A 427 13.86 24.36 -1.47
N VAL A 428 13.21 23.67 -0.52
CA VAL A 428 13.52 23.56 0.90
C VAL A 428 13.02 22.17 1.33
N SER A 429 13.84 21.38 2.04
CA SER A 429 13.52 19.99 2.37
C SER A 429 12.27 19.83 3.21
N ASN A 430 12.02 20.77 4.12
CA ASN A 430 10.78 20.88 4.90
C ASN A 430 9.52 20.81 4.02
N TRP A 431 9.54 21.46 2.85
CA TRP A 431 8.42 21.43 1.92
C TRP A 431 8.16 20.04 1.37
N GLY A 432 9.22 19.27 1.10
CA GLY A 432 9.12 17.86 0.72
C GLY A 432 8.43 17.02 1.80
N GLY A 433 8.76 17.25 3.07
CA GLY A 433 8.06 16.64 4.21
C GLY A 433 6.55 16.96 4.25
N TYR A 434 6.19 18.22 4.03
CA TYR A 434 4.78 18.65 3.97
C TYR A 434 4.03 18.02 2.80
N ALA A 435 4.67 17.97 1.62
CA ALA A 435 4.06 17.39 0.43
C ALA A 435 3.86 15.88 0.56
N VAL A 436 4.76 15.16 1.26
CA VAL A 436 4.54 13.75 1.61
C VAL A 436 3.32 13.60 2.52
N ALA A 437 3.18 14.44 3.55
CA ALA A 437 2.00 14.41 4.42
C ALA A 437 0.69 14.65 3.64
N CYS A 438 0.68 15.65 2.76
CA CYS A 438 -0.43 15.93 1.86
C CYS A 438 -0.71 14.78 0.87
N GLY A 439 0.32 14.20 0.27
CA GLY A 439 0.22 13.07 -0.66
C GLY A 439 -0.36 11.82 0.00
N LEU A 440 0.05 11.53 1.24
CA LEU A 440 -0.52 10.44 2.04
C LEU A 440 -2.01 10.68 2.32
N TYR A 441 -2.41 11.89 2.68
CA TYR A 441 -3.82 12.24 2.85
C TYR A 441 -4.65 12.03 1.55
N LEU A 442 -4.10 12.42 0.40
CA LEU A 442 -4.75 12.21 -0.90
C LEU A 442 -4.90 10.71 -1.23
N LEU A 443 -3.94 9.87 -0.86
CA LEU A 443 -4.03 8.41 -1.01
C LEU A 443 -5.04 7.79 -0.04
N LEU A 444 -5.11 8.27 1.20
CA LEU A 444 -6.09 7.82 2.20
C LEU A 444 -7.53 8.12 1.78
N THR A 445 -7.74 9.24 1.10
CA THR A 445 -9.05 9.66 0.59
C THR A 445 -9.34 9.18 -0.83
N CYS A 446 -8.39 8.49 -1.47
CA CYS A 446 -8.56 7.91 -2.80
C CYS A 446 -9.29 6.54 -2.73
N PRO A 447 -10.51 6.39 -3.26
CA PRO A 447 -11.28 5.16 -3.13
C PRO A 447 -10.61 3.95 -3.80
N SER A 448 -9.96 4.15 -4.95
CA SER A 448 -9.26 3.07 -5.66
C SER A 448 -8.05 2.56 -4.87
N HIS A 449 -7.26 3.47 -4.30
CA HIS A 449 -6.13 3.13 -3.46
C HIS A 449 -6.56 2.44 -2.16
N GLN A 450 -7.59 2.95 -1.48
CA GLN A 450 -8.16 2.31 -0.30
C GLN A 450 -8.67 0.89 -0.58
N ARG A 451 -9.31 0.69 -1.74
CA ARG A 451 -9.74 -0.63 -2.18
C ARG A 451 -8.53 -1.55 -2.42
N TYR A 452 -7.45 -1.02 -2.98
CA TYR A 452 -6.21 -1.78 -3.19
C TYR A 452 -5.57 -2.21 -1.87
N LEU A 453 -5.43 -1.30 -0.89
CA LEU A 453 -4.92 -1.63 0.45
C LEU A 453 -5.74 -2.72 1.15
N LYS A 454 -7.06 -2.73 0.94
CA LYS A 454 -7.97 -3.77 1.45
C LYS A 454 -8.03 -5.04 0.60
N LYS A 455 -7.12 -5.20 -0.38
CA LYS A 455 -7.08 -6.34 -1.32
C LYS A 455 -8.41 -6.57 -2.06
N GLY A 456 -9.16 -5.50 -2.31
CA GLY A 456 -10.46 -5.54 -2.98
C GLY A 456 -11.62 -6.09 -2.14
N LEU A 457 -11.40 -6.35 -0.85
CA LEU A 457 -12.38 -6.97 0.05
C LEU A 457 -13.30 -5.93 0.70
N GLY A 458 -14.55 -6.33 0.94
CA GLY A 458 -15.54 -5.56 1.69
C GLY A 458 -16.35 -4.56 0.85
N LEU A 459 -17.43 -4.04 1.46
CA LEU A 459 -18.27 -2.99 0.87
C LEU A 459 -17.48 -1.69 0.76
N ASN A 460 -17.68 -0.97 -0.34
CA ASN A 460 -17.12 0.37 -0.51
C ASN A 460 -17.87 1.33 0.41
N ARG A 461 -17.41 1.46 1.66
CA ARG A 461 -17.96 2.41 2.63
C ARG A 461 -17.13 3.68 2.58
N ALA A 462 -17.81 4.82 2.58
CA ALA A 462 -17.18 6.10 2.81
C ALA A 462 -16.36 6.04 4.11
N VAL A 463 -15.21 6.72 4.11
CA VAL A 463 -14.38 6.83 5.30
C VAL A 463 -15.21 7.52 6.40
N PRO A 464 -15.28 6.95 7.63
CA PRO A 464 -15.97 7.58 8.75
C PRO A 464 -15.48 9.01 9.00
N GLN A 465 -16.40 9.91 9.38
CA GLN A 465 -16.12 11.34 9.49
C GLN A 465 -15.08 11.65 10.58
N ASP A 466 -15.09 10.91 11.68
CA ASP A 466 -14.12 10.96 12.77
C ASP A 466 -12.72 10.57 12.27
N GLN A 467 -12.62 9.54 11.43
CA GLN A 467 -11.36 9.13 10.83
C GLN A 467 -10.83 10.17 9.83
N LEU A 468 -11.70 10.77 9.01
CA LEU A 468 -11.34 11.88 8.12
C LEU A 468 -10.83 13.09 8.90
N GLN A 469 -11.49 13.45 10.00
CA GLN A 469 -11.04 14.54 10.88
C GLN A 469 -9.68 14.25 11.49
N LYS A 470 -9.44 13.01 11.95
CA LYS A 470 -8.13 12.59 12.47
C LYS A 470 -7.02 12.76 11.41
N TRP A 471 -7.24 12.27 10.19
CA TRP A 471 -6.26 12.42 9.11
C TRP A 471 -6.06 13.87 8.69
N ARG A 472 -7.13 14.68 8.67
CA ARG A 472 -7.05 16.11 8.36
C ARG A 472 -6.27 16.87 9.43
N ALA A 473 -6.41 16.50 10.71
CA ALA A 473 -5.59 17.02 11.79
C ALA A 473 -4.12 16.57 11.69
N GLY A 474 -3.83 15.52 10.94
CA GLY A 474 -2.48 15.05 10.61
C GLY A 474 -1.71 15.99 9.66
N LEU A 475 -2.43 16.77 8.84
CA LEU A 475 -1.84 17.65 7.83
C LEU A 475 -0.99 18.78 8.44
N PRO A 476 0.00 19.30 7.68
CA PRO A 476 0.70 20.53 8.04
C PRO A 476 -0.27 21.72 8.07
N SER A 477 0.06 22.75 8.84
CA SER A 477 -0.65 24.03 8.82
C SER A 477 0.34 25.16 9.09
N VAL A 478 -0.04 26.40 8.72
CA VAL A 478 0.79 27.58 8.98
C VAL A 478 1.06 27.72 10.48
N ASP A 479 0.02 27.58 11.31
CA ASP A 479 0.15 27.70 12.77
C ASP A 479 1.10 26.63 13.38
N LYS A 480 1.01 25.38 12.89
CA LYS A 480 1.89 24.31 13.35
C LYS A 480 3.34 24.57 12.95
N GLU A 481 3.54 25.05 11.72
CA GLU A 481 4.88 25.38 11.24
C GLU A 481 5.47 26.58 11.99
N GLU A 482 4.66 27.60 12.25
CA GLU A 482 5.09 28.76 13.01
C GLU A 482 5.51 28.36 14.44
N SER A 483 4.73 27.47 15.08
CA SER A 483 5.02 26.94 16.41
C SER A 483 6.34 26.14 16.44
N ILE A 484 6.54 25.22 15.50
CA ILE A 484 7.77 24.42 15.47
C ILE A 484 8.99 25.29 15.12
N LEU A 485 8.90 26.19 14.13
CA LEU A 485 10.02 27.05 13.76
C LEU A 485 10.38 28.02 14.91
N SER A 486 9.38 28.59 15.58
CA SER A 486 9.59 29.41 16.78
C SER A 486 10.31 28.64 17.89
N THR A 487 9.96 27.36 18.06
CA THR A 487 10.64 26.45 18.98
C THR A 487 12.12 26.27 18.60
N LEU A 488 12.42 26.01 17.33
CA LEU A 488 13.80 25.85 16.86
C LEU A 488 14.64 27.11 17.12
N VAL A 489 14.08 28.29 16.80
CA VAL A 489 14.70 29.59 17.06
C VAL A 489 14.94 29.79 18.57
N ARG A 490 13.97 29.45 19.43
CA ARG A 490 14.13 29.52 20.88
C ARG A 490 15.23 28.58 21.40
N PHE A 491 15.42 27.43 20.76
CA PHE A 491 16.47 26.46 21.09
C PHE A 491 17.83 26.81 20.47
N GLY A 492 17.95 27.94 19.77
CA GLY A 492 19.22 28.41 19.23
C GLY A 492 19.58 27.87 17.84
N ILE A 493 18.66 27.14 17.20
CA ILE A 493 18.84 26.55 15.86
C ILE A 493 18.65 27.65 14.81
N ARG A 494 19.55 27.69 13.83
CA ARG A 494 19.72 28.84 12.92
C ARG A 494 19.35 28.47 11.49
N SER A 495 19.08 29.48 10.68
CA SER A 495 18.95 29.24 9.24
C SER A 495 20.28 28.77 8.65
N GLY A 496 20.23 27.69 7.85
CA GLY A 496 21.38 27.09 7.20
C GLY A 496 22.21 28.03 6.33
N LYS A 497 21.50 28.88 5.57
CA LYS A 497 22.10 29.81 4.62
C LYS A 497 22.72 31.03 5.29
N THR A 498 22.00 31.68 6.20
CA THR A 498 22.38 32.99 6.77
C THR A 498 23.09 32.88 8.13
N GLY A 499 22.84 31.82 8.90
CA GLY A 499 23.24 31.71 10.30
C GLY A 499 22.44 32.58 11.27
N HIS A 500 21.38 33.24 10.79
CA HIS A 500 20.53 34.06 11.64
C HIS A 500 19.66 33.21 12.56
N LEU A 501 19.43 33.74 13.76
CA LEU A 501 18.46 33.20 14.72
C LEU A 501 17.16 33.97 14.56
N ALA A 502 16.38 33.60 13.55
CA ALA A 502 15.16 34.29 13.15
C ALA A 502 14.16 33.30 12.55
N MET A 503 12.92 33.75 12.38
CA MET A 503 11.83 32.99 11.72
C MET A 503 12.10 32.87 10.22
N GLU A 504 13.13 32.11 9.87
CA GLU A 504 13.55 31.82 8.50
C GLU A 504 14.13 30.40 8.40
N VAL A 505 13.92 29.82 7.23
CA VAL A 505 14.55 28.57 6.83
C VAL A 505 15.30 28.87 5.56
N ASP A 506 16.57 28.48 5.51
CA ASP A 506 17.35 28.61 4.29
C ASP A 506 17.50 30.01 3.66
N GLY A 507 17.47 31.04 4.51
CA GLY A 507 17.55 32.44 4.15
C GLY A 507 16.25 33.01 3.58
N LEU A 508 15.16 32.27 3.70
CA LEU A 508 13.82 32.67 3.30
C LEU A 508 12.97 32.92 4.55
N THR A 509 12.29 34.07 4.60
CA THR A 509 11.45 34.42 5.75
C THR A 509 10.22 33.54 5.83
N PHE A 510 9.80 33.18 7.05
CA PHE A 510 8.61 32.35 7.28
C PHE A 510 7.37 32.91 6.57
N HIS A 511 7.07 34.19 6.81
CA HIS A 511 6.10 34.96 6.05
C HIS A 511 6.79 35.84 5.00
N PRO A 512 6.26 35.93 3.77
CA PRO A 512 5.12 35.17 3.24
C PRO A 512 5.52 33.79 2.68
N THR A 513 6.82 33.45 2.63
CA THR A 513 7.35 32.37 1.78
C THR A 513 6.91 30.98 2.22
N HIS A 514 7.33 30.52 3.40
CA HIS A 514 7.02 29.17 3.88
C HIS A 514 5.53 29.02 4.17
N SER A 515 4.90 30.06 4.77
CA SER A 515 3.46 30.07 5.00
C SER A 515 2.67 29.94 3.69
N GLY A 516 3.11 30.62 2.62
CA GLY A 516 2.45 30.59 1.32
C GLY A 516 2.54 29.22 0.64
N ILE A 517 3.69 28.54 0.76
CA ILE A 517 3.85 27.16 0.28
C ILE A 517 2.89 26.23 1.02
N ILE A 518 2.81 26.30 2.35
CA ILE A 518 1.89 25.46 3.14
C ILE A 518 0.43 25.69 2.73
N THR A 519 0.01 26.95 2.60
CA THR A 519 -1.35 27.29 2.15
C THR A 519 -1.66 26.67 0.80
N ARG A 520 -0.77 26.80 -0.19
CA ARG A 520 -0.96 26.26 -1.54
C ARG A 520 -0.95 24.73 -1.59
N LEU A 521 -0.12 24.08 -0.78
CA LEU A 521 -0.13 22.62 -0.63
C LEU A 521 -1.47 22.15 -0.05
N LEU A 522 -2.02 22.87 0.93
CA LEU A 522 -3.32 22.54 1.53
C LEU A 522 -4.48 22.76 0.55
N GLU A 523 -4.48 23.85 -0.22
CA GLU A 523 -5.46 24.11 -1.28
C GLU A 523 -5.47 22.96 -2.30
N ALA A 524 -4.31 22.61 -2.87
CA ALA A 524 -4.20 21.48 -3.81
C ALA A 524 -4.63 20.13 -3.20
N THR A 525 -4.48 19.97 -1.89
CA THR A 525 -4.85 18.75 -1.17
C THR A 525 -6.35 18.66 -0.93
N LEU A 526 -6.97 19.75 -0.47
CA LEU A 526 -8.35 19.75 0.04
C LEU A 526 -9.42 20.11 -1.00
N ASP A 527 -9.05 20.71 -2.14
CA ASP A 527 -9.96 21.09 -3.23
C ASP A 527 -10.41 19.91 -4.13
#